data_AF-A0A3D3J1X6-F1
#
_entry.id   AF-A0A3D3J1X6-F1
#
_cell.length_a   1.000
_cell.length_b   1.000
_cell.length_c   1.000
_cell.angle_alpha   90.00
_cell.angle_beta   90.00
_cell.angle_gamma   90.00
#
_symmetry.space_group_name_H-M   'P 1'
#
loop_
_entity.id
_entity.type
_entity.pdbx_description
1 polymer ?
#
loop_
_entity_poly.entity_id
_entity_poly.type
_entity_poly.pdbx_seq_one_letter_code
_entity_poly.pdbx_strand_id
1 'polypeptide(L)'
;MLMVTERRIAILAGEVEGRRQSEFITGFIKKARTENMDVCVFSMIQMYQDTQTRETGEANIFNLFNPVDFDGVVVLKDSIQTAGVCRDLENRLEEVYNGPVLVIDRESEYFPSV
;
A
#
# COMPACT_ATOMS: atom_id res chain seq x y z
N MET A 1 22.41 -23.54 8.72
CA MET A 1 21.71 -23.03 7.53
C MET A 1 20.89 -21.84 7.98
N LEU A 2 21.38 -20.61 7.75
CA LEU A 2 20.60 -19.40 8.01
C LEU A 2 19.48 -19.38 6.97
N MET A 3 18.22 -19.42 7.40
CA MET A 3 17.11 -19.07 6.52
C MET A 3 17.29 -17.59 6.17
N VAL A 4 17.58 -17.30 4.91
CA VAL A 4 17.41 -15.95 4.38
C VAL A 4 15.90 -15.74 4.34
N THR A 5 15.35 -14.99 5.30
CA THR A 5 13.97 -14.50 5.19
C THR A 5 13.92 -13.56 3.99
N GLU A 6 13.12 -13.93 2.98
CA GLU A 6 12.83 -13.06 1.84
C GLU A 6 12.25 -11.75 2.39
N ARG A 7 12.89 -10.61 2.06
CA ARG A 7 12.40 -9.31 2.50
C ARG A 7 11.15 -8.96 1.73
N ARG A 8 10.11 -8.46 2.40
CA ARG A 8 8.80 -8.24 1.78
C ARG A 8 8.35 -6.80 1.95
N ILE A 9 7.85 -6.21 0.87
CA ILE A 9 7.24 -4.88 0.86
C ILE A 9 5.76 -5.01 0.53
N ALA A 10 4.90 -4.39 1.34
CA ALA A 10 3.49 -4.22 1.02
C ALA A 10 3.28 -2.93 0.23
N ILE A 11 2.50 -2.99 -0.84
CA ILE A 11 1.94 -1.81 -1.50
C ILE A 11 0.44 -1.77 -1.18
N LEU A 12 -0.01 -0.67 -0.59
CA LEU A 12 -1.41 -0.39 -0.29
C LEU A 12 -1.91 0.65 -1.29
N ALA A 13 -2.85 0.26 -2.13
CA ALA A 13 -3.33 1.09 -3.23
C ALA A 13 -4.86 1.01 -3.37
N GLY A 14 -5.44 2.00 -4.04
CA GLY A 14 -6.79 1.86 -4.58
C GLY A 14 -6.74 1.11 -5.89
N GLU A 15 -7.34 1.66 -6.94
CA GLU A 15 -7.29 1.06 -8.28
C GLU A 15 -5.87 1.05 -8.86
N VAL A 16 -5.44 -0.13 -9.33
CA VAL A 16 -4.08 -0.34 -9.87
C VAL A 16 -4.03 -0.44 -11.40
N GLU A 17 -5.18 -0.57 -12.07
CA GLU A 17 -5.26 -0.70 -13.53
C GLU A 17 -5.02 0.63 -14.27
N GLY A 18 -5.17 1.76 -13.56
CA GLY A 18 -4.81 3.08 -14.06
C GLY A 18 -3.36 3.14 -14.54
N ARG A 19 -3.12 3.79 -15.68
CA ARG A 19 -1.80 3.82 -16.34
C ARG A 19 -0.67 4.23 -15.40
N ARG A 20 -0.86 5.30 -14.61
CA ARG A 20 0.17 5.81 -13.68
C ARG A 20 0.50 4.77 -12.60
N GLN A 21 -0.52 4.20 -11.96
CA GLN A 21 -0.38 3.20 -10.90
C GLN A 21 0.28 1.93 -11.42
N SER A 22 -0.17 1.44 -12.58
CA SER A 22 0.39 0.25 -13.23
C SER A 22 1.87 0.45 -13.63
N GLU A 23 2.22 1.60 -14.21
CA GLU A 23 3.60 1.93 -14.56
C GLU A 23 4.49 2.03 -13.30
N PHE A 24 4.01 2.69 -12.24
CA PHE A 24 4.71 2.78 -10.96
C PHE A 24 4.94 1.41 -10.33
N ILE A 25 3.87 0.62 -10.13
CA ILE A 25 3.94 -0.70 -9.49
C ILE A 25 4.86 -1.62 -10.29
N THR A 26 4.76 -1.60 -11.62
CA THR A 26 5.65 -2.39 -12.49
C THR A 26 7.12 -1.99 -12.33
N GLY A 27 7.41 -0.69 -12.32
CA GLY A 27 8.77 -0.18 -12.10
C GLY A 27 9.29 -0.54 -10.70
N PHE A 28 8.44 -0.39 -9.69
CA PHE A 28 8.74 -0.71 -8.31
C PHE A 28 9.09 -2.20 -8.14
N ILE A 29 8.24 -3.11 -8.65
CA ILE A 29 8.48 -4.55 -8.62
C ILE A 29 9.80 -4.91 -9.31
N LYS A 30 10.09 -4.31 -10.47
CA LYS A 30 11.37 -4.54 -11.17
C LYS A 30 12.57 -4.13 -10.31
N LYS A 31 12.48 -3.00 -9.61
CA LYS A 31 13.55 -2.53 -8.72
C LYS A 31 13.67 -3.40 -7.47
N ALA A 32 12.56 -3.70 -6.78
CA ALA A 32 12.52 -4.57 -5.61
C ALA A 32 13.18 -5.95 -5.89
N ARG A 33 12.89 -6.52 -7.07
CA ARG A 33 13.51 -7.76 -7.51
C ARG A 33 15.04 -7.70 -7.60
N THR A 34 15.61 -6.57 -8.04
CA THR A 34 17.09 -6.40 -8.06
C THR A 34 17.71 -6.37 -6.67
N GLU A 35 16.90 -6.11 -5.63
CA GLU A 35 17.30 -6.07 -4.23
C GLU A 35 16.91 -7.36 -3.47
N ASN A 36 16.45 -8.40 -4.17
CA ASN A 36 15.91 -9.64 -3.57
C ASN A 36 14.79 -9.36 -2.55
N MET A 37 13.85 -8.50 -2.94
CA MET A 37 12.63 -8.20 -2.18
C MET A 37 11.40 -8.64 -2.96
N ASP A 38 10.46 -9.27 -2.27
CA ASP A 38 9.13 -9.56 -2.79
C ASP A 38 8.19 -8.39 -2.54
N VAL A 39 7.19 -8.25 -3.42
CA VAL A 39 6.19 -7.19 -3.34
C VAL A 39 4.81 -7.82 -3.30
N CYS A 40 4.02 -7.49 -2.29
CA CYS A 40 2.62 -7.86 -2.18
C CYS A 40 1.75 -6.61 -2.37
N VAL A 41 0.80 -6.64 -3.29
CA VAL A 41 -0.09 -5.51 -3.59
C VAL A 41 -1.47 -5.80 -3.01
N PHE A 42 -1.92 -4.94 -2.11
CA PHE A 42 -3.28 -4.91 -1.58
C PHE A 42 -3.99 -3.73 -2.24
N SER A 43 -4.90 -4.04 -3.16
CA SER A 43 -5.57 -3.03 -3.98
C SER A 43 -7.08 -3.10 -3.82
N MET A 44 -7.71 -1.93 -3.78
CA MET A 44 -9.14 -1.81 -4.07
C MET A 44 -9.37 -2.09 -5.57
N ILE A 45 -10.62 -2.33 -5.96
CA ILE A 45 -10.96 -2.54 -7.37
C ILE A 45 -11.12 -1.19 -8.05
N GLN A 46 -11.76 -0.22 -7.40
CA GLN A 46 -12.01 1.11 -7.96
C GLN A 46 -11.52 2.22 -7.04
N MET A 47 -11.05 3.31 -7.63
CA MET A 47 -10.63 4.52 -6.91
C MET A 47 -11.83 5.26 -6.30
N TYR A 48 -12.96 5.28 -7.01
CA TYR A 48 -14.22 5.89 -6.59
C TYR A 48 -15.32 4.83 -6.49
N GLN A 49 -16.20 4.99 -5.50
CA GLN A 49 -17.21 4.00 -5.17
C GLN A 49 -18.60 4.61 -5.25
N ASP A 50 -19.54 3.84 -5.80
CA ASP A 50 -20.92 4.33 -5.99
C ASP A 50 -21.79 4.14 -4.74
N THR A 51 -21.34 3.36 -3.75
CA THR A 51 -22.13 3.03 -2.55
C THR A 51 -21.24 2.88 -1.32
N GLN A 52 -21.76 3.25 -0.15
CA GLN A 52 -21.09 3.07 1.14
C GLN A 52 -20.69 1.60 1.40
N THR A 53 -21.53 0.65 0.99
CA THR A 53 -21.24 -0.79 1.16
C THR A 53 -20.00 -1.20 0.38
N ARG A 54 -19.82 -0.68 -0.83
CA ARG A 54 -18.62 -0.95 -1.63
C ARG A 54 -17.39 -0.23 -1.09
N GLU A 55 -17.54 1.01 -0.63
CA GLU A 55 -16.47 1.74 0.07
C GLU A 55 -15.88 0.92 1.22
N THR A 56 -16.73 0.47 2.13
CA THR A 56 -16.30 -0.37 3.26
C THR A 56 -15.79 -1.73 2.80
N GLY A 57 -16.50 -2.36 1.85
CA GLY A 57 -16.17 -3.69 1.35
C GLY A 57 -14.79 -3.76 0.70
N GLU A 58 -14.46 -2.80 -0.16
CA GLU A 58 -13.17 -2.75 -0.85
C GLU A 58 -12.05 -2.31 0.07
N ALA A 59 -12.28 -1.34 0.96
CA ALA A 59 -11.26 -0.90 1.93
C ALA A 59 -10.83 -2.03 2.89
N ASN A 60 -11.68 -3.05 3.11
CA ASN A 60 -11.32 -4.21 3.91
C ASN A 60 -10.15 -5.03 3.34
N ILE A 61 -9.77 -4.85 2.07
CA ILE A 61 -8.55 -5.48 1.53
C ILE A 61 -7.32 -5.15 2.37
N PHE A 62 -7.27 -3.93 2.93
CA PHE A 62 -6.17 -3.49 3.77
C PHE A 62 -6.13 -4.22 5.12
N ASN A 63 -7.22 -4.88 5.55
CA ASN A 63 -7.20 -5.69 6.77
C ASN A 63 -6.45 -7.02 6.60
N LEU A 64 -6.16 -7.41 5.35
CA LEU A 64 -5.31 -8.57 5.07
C LEU A 64 -3.81 -8.27 5.25
N PHE A 65 -3.44 -6.99 5.31
CA PHE A 65 -2.07 -6.60 5.66
C PHE A 65 -1.78 -6.96 7.12
N ASN A 66 -0.72 -7.74 7.32
CA ASN A 66 -0.24 -8.11 8.64
C ASN A 66 1.15 -7.49 8.89
N PRO A 67 1.28 -6.53 9.83
CA PRO A 67 2.53 -5.80 10.10
C PRO A 67 3.78 -6.65 10.26
N VAL A 68 3.66 -7.86 10.83
CA VAL A 68 4.82 -8.72 11.14
C VAL A 68 5.38 -9.45 9.91
N ASP A 69 4.64 -9.46 8.80
CA ASP A 69 5.00 -10.19 7.58
C ASP A 69 5.77 -9.34 6.56
N PHE A 70 5.97 -8.04 6.85
CA PHE A 70 6.53 -7.06 5.92
C PHE A 70 7.63 -6.22 6.56
N ASP A 71 8.68 -5.94 5.79
CA ASP A 71 9.82 -5.08 6.16
C ASP A 71 9.65 -3.63 5.70
N GLY A 72 8.69 -3.36 4.82
CA GLY A 72 8.36 -2.01 4.34
C GLY A 72 6.92 -1.89 3.86
N VAL A 73 6.38 -0.68 3.91
CA VAL A 73 5.06 -0.34 3.37
C VAL A 73 5.17 0.84 2.42
N VAL A 74 4.49 0.74 1.28
CA VAL A 74 4.30 1.85 0.33
C VAL A 74 2.81 2.12 0.20
N VAL A 75 2.39 3.38 0.29
CA VAL A 75 0.98 3.78 0.12
C VAL A 75 0.84 4.63 -1.13
N LEU A 76 0.03 4.19 -2.09
CA LEU A 76 -0.31 4.97 -3.29
C LEU A 76 -1.52 5.86 -3.00
N LYS A 77 -1.30 6.95 -2.27
CA LYS A 77 -2.36 7.74 -1.66
C LYS A 77 -3.37 8.31 -2.65
N ASP A 78 -2.90 8.79 -3.81
CA ASP A 78 -3.80 9.37 -4.81
C ASP A 78 -4.74 8.33 -5.45
N SER A 79 -4.42 7.04 -5.38
CA SER A 79 -5.31 5.98 -5.87
C SER A 79 -6.45 5.63 -4.89
N ILE A 80 -6.37 6.03 -3.62
CA ILE A 80 -7.36 5.74 -2.58
C ILE A 80 -8.23 7.00 -2.38
N GLN A 81 -9.29 7.15 -3.17
CA GLN A 81 -10.16 8.36 -3.10
C GLN A 81 -11.44 8.16 -2.28
N THR A 82 -11.64 6.98 -1.70
CA THR A 82 -12.74 6.79 -0.76
C THR A 82 -12.50 7.65 0.49
N ALA A 83 -13.49 8.49 0.83
CA ALA A 83 -13.35 9.47 1.89
C ALA A 83 -12.98 8.79 3.23
N GLY A 84 -11.99 9.35 3.93
CA GLY A 84 -11.52 8.85 5.22
C GLY A 84 -10.60 7.62 5.13
N VAL A 85 -10.75 6.74 4.15
CA VAL A 85 -10.03 5.45 4.08
C VAL A 85 -8.52 5.62 4.12
N CYS A 86 -7.95 6.53 3.32
CA CYS A 86 -6.49 6.71 3.32
C CYS A 86 -5.98 7.31 4.65
N ARG A 87 -6.76 8.22 5.26
CA ARG A 87 -6.42 8.80 6.56
C ARG A 87 -6.44 7.73 7.65
N ASP A 88 -7.48 6.91 7.68
CA ASP A 88 -7.62 5.82 8.65
C ASP A 88 -6.54 4.76 8.45
N LEU A 89 -6.16 4.50 7.20
CA LEU A 89 -5.04 3.61 6.87
C LEU A 89 -3.71 4.14 7.38
N GLU A 90 -3.41 5.43 7.17
CA GLU A 90 -2.20 6.08 7.68
C GLU A 90 -2.18 6.11 9.21
N ASN A 91 -3.29 6.47 9.87
CA ASN A 91 -3.41 6.42 11.33
C ASN A 91 -3.11 5.01 11.86
N ARG A 92 -3.70 3.98 11.23
CA ARG A 92 -3.48 2.60 11.62
C ARG A 92 -2.02 2.20 11.46
N LEU A 93 -1.38 2.55 10.33
CA LEU A 93 0.03 2.26 10.11
C LEU A 93 0.91 2.91 11.18
N GLU A 94 0.64 4.16 11.54
CA GLU A 94 1.37 4.88 12.58
C GLU A 94 1.23 4.20 13.95
N GLU A 95 0.04 3.68 14.25
CA GLU A 95 -0.24 2.99 15.51
C GLU A 95 0.40 1.59 15.59
N VAL A 96 0.41 0.82 14.49
CA VAL A 96 0.68 -0.62 14.53
C VAL A 96 1.95 -1.07 13.82
N TYR A 97 2.56 -0.23 12.98
CA TYR A 97 3.69 -0.62 12.14
C TYR A 97 4.95 0.17 12.49
N ASN A 98 6.00 -0.54 12.91
CA ASN A 98 7.27 0.07 13.33
C ASN A 98 8.32 0.15 12.21
N GLY A 99 8.00 -0.36 11.02
CA GLY A 99 8.91 -0.37 9.88
C GLY A 99 8.82 0.90 9.02
N PRO A 100 9.66 1.03 7.98
CA PRO A 100 9.61 2.16 7.07
C PRO A 100 8.31 2.18 6.26
N VAL A 101 7.68 3.35 6.23
CA VAL A 101 6.53 3.67 5.38
C VAL A 101 6.91 4.78 4.41
N LEU A 102 6.54 4.65 3.14
CA LEU A 102 6.68 5.70 2.14
C LEU A 102 5.33 5.96 1.47
N VAL A 103 4.90 7.22 1.43
CA VAL A 103 3.68 7.63 0.75
C VAL A 103 4.02 8.21 -0.61
N ILE A 104 3.26 7.85 -1.64
CA ILE A 104 3.45 8.30 -3.02
C ILE A 104 2.28 9.17 -3.44
N ASP A 105 2.55 10.14 -4.31
CA ASP A 105 1.62 11.01 -5.03
C ASP A 105 1.07 12.20 -4.22
N ARG A 106 0.99 12.09 -2.89
CA ARG A 106 0.38 13.11 -2.02
C ARG A 106 1.14 13.22 -0.70
N GLU A 107 1.09 14.40 -0.09
CA GLU A 107 1.64 14.63 1.25
C GLU A 107 0.99 13.72 2.29
N SER A 108 1.79 13.28 3.26
CA SER A 108 1.34 12.51 4.42
C SER A 108 1.61 13.30 5.69
N GLU A 109 0.74 13.12 6.67
CA GLU A 109 0.87 13.73 8.00
C GLU A 109 1.97 13.05 8.83
N TYR A 110 2.11 11.73 8.67
CA TYR A 110 2.98 10.90 9.52
C TYR A 110 4.25 10.44 8.81
N PHE A 111 4.22 10.26 7.49
CA PHE A 111 5.27 9.55 6.76
C PHE A 111 5.97 10.42 5.70
N PRO A 112 7.22 10.07 5.33
CA PRO A 112 7.84 10.64 4.15
C PRO A 112 6.96 10.45 2.91
N SER A 113 6.85 11.51 2.09
CA SER A 113 6.07 11.49 0.86
C SER A 113 6.84 12.01 -0.36
N VAL A 114 6.60 11.42 -1.53
CA VAL A 114 7.20 11.80 -2.82
C VAL A 114 6.19 11.91 -3.96
#